data_AF-A0A3L7PCW1-F1
#
_entry.id   AF-A0A3L7PCW1-F1
#
_cell.length_a   1.000
_cell.length_b   1.000
_cell.length_c   1.000
_cell.angle_alpha   90.00
_cell.angle_beta   90.00
_cell.angle_gamma   90.00
#
_symmetry.space_group_name_H-M   'P 1'
#
loop_
_entity.id
_entity.type
_entity.pdbx_description
1 polymer ?
#
loop_
_entity_poly.entity_id
_entity_poly.type
_entity_poly.pdbx_seq_one_letter_code
_entity_poly.pdbx_strand_id
1 'polypeptide(L)'
;MNPATHSLERWRVSAVVNSPPLSLPELQLLNQELLAALRSGVSLELGLRDSAQHLSGRLSLLAEQLAQHLADGKSLTEALDSLTPKPPGVYRVVVAAGIRGNQLEAVLVRLNEHARVISELKESLRRAAVYPIILGVMAFLLSCFATYFCVPPLRSFLNDMKIEPTLPVRIVYAMHDSLNYWAIGIPLLFGLICIAGAADDWLQSGHTGALGFLRYLPGFRRLMHNAELSRMASLLALQTEYGLPLPESLRRSGDAVNSPQLRAFCFEAADRVERGESFGELLTHSRVVPPFMKWMLSVPSSQRGLAFSTAQAAEVYRERTILQAEWIERMVPVIMTLGFGTLVVGLFCWAVMGSLVTIWNGTLA
;
A
#
# COMPACT_ATOMS: atom_id res chain seq x y z
N MET A 1 38.91 -25.63 -19.43
CA MET A 1 37.66 -25.38 -18.67
C MET A 1 38.02 -25.11 -17.22
N ASN A 2 37.71 -23.91 -16.70
CA ASN A 2 38.19 -23.43 -15.41
C ASN A 2 37.18 -23.76 -14.29
N PRO A 3 37.55 -24.48 -13.22
CA PRO A 3 36.62 -24.91 -12.16
C PRO A 3 36.02 -23.76 -11.31
N ALA A 4 36.50 -22.53 -11.44
CA ALA A 4 36.01 -21.38 -10.68
C ALA A 4 34.66 -20.79 -11.16
N THR A 5 34.26 -21.01 -12.42
CA THR A 5 32.99 -20.50 -12.94
C THR A 5 31.79 -21.32 -12.45
N HIS A 6 31.97 -22.63 -12.26
CA HIS A 6 30.91 -23.52 -11.76
C HIS A 6 30.52 -23.27 -10.31
N SER A 7 31.42 -22.76 -9.46
CA SER A 7 31.08 -22.44 -8.07
C SER A 7 30.26 -21.15 -7.93
N LEU A 8 30.48 -20.17 -8.83
CA LEU A 8 29.73 -18.91 -8.85
C LEU A 8 28.31 -19.08 -9.41
N GLU A 9 28.12 -19.97 -10.39
CA GLU A 9 26.79 -20.35 -10.89
C GLU A 9 25.95 -21.08 -9.82
N ARG A 10 26.55 -22.03 -9.08
CA ARG A 10 25.84 -22.76 -8.01
C ARG A 10 25.34 -21.83 -6.90
N TRP A 11 26.12 -20.83 -6.50
CA TRP A 11 25.69 -19.84 -5.49
C TRP A 11 24.55 -18.94 -5.99
N ARG A 12 24.58 -18.52 -7.28
CA ARG A 12 23.50 -17.73 -7.90
C ARG A 12 22.18 -18.51 -7.97
N VAL A 13 22.24 -19.80 -8.33
CA VAL A 13 21.05 -20.66 -8.42
C VAL A 13 20.47 -20.98 -7.03
N SER A 14 21.31 -21.24 -6.01
CA SER A 14 20.83 -21.53 -4.65
C SER A 14 20.18 -20.33 -3.94
N ALA A 15 20.58 -19.09 -4.28
CA ALA A 15 19.97 -17.88 -3.72
C ALA A 15 18.54 -17.64 -4.24
N VAL A 16 18.24 -18.11 -5.47
CA VAL A 16 16.94 -17.96 -6.12
C VAL A 16 15.90 -18.96 -5.58
N VAL A 17 16.33 -20.16 -5.17
CA VAL A 17 15.44 -21.22 -4.65
C VAL A 17 14.80 -20.85 -3.31
N ASN A 18 15.48 -20.07 -2.46
CA ASN A 18 14.96 -19.55 -1.20
C ASN A 18 14.50 -18.08 -1.27
N SER A 19 14.30 -17.56 -2.48
CA SER A 19 13.93 -16.16 -2.65
C SER A 19 12.46 -15.89 -2.31
N PRO A 20 12.14 -14.71 -1.74
CA PRO A 20 10.75 -14.28 -1.54
C PRO A 20 9.98 -14.25 -2.86
N PRO A 21 8.64 -14.31 -2.84
CA PRO A 21 7.81 -14.21 -4.04
C PRO A 21 8.19 -13.01 -4.92
N LEU A 22 7.97 -13.12 -6.23
CA LEU A 22 8.31 -12.07 -7.19
C LEU A 22 7.65 -10.75 -6.79
N SER A 23 8.45 -9.68 -6.76
CA SER A 23 7.92 -8.36 -6.50
C SER A 23 7.12 -7.87 -7.71
N LEU A 24 6.13 -7.00 -7.47
CA LEU A 24 5.33 -6.40 -8.54
C LEU A 24 6.17 -5.73 -9.65
N PRO A 25 7.22 -4.94 -9.34
CA PRO A 25 8.05 -4.31 -10.37
C PRO A 25 8.82 -5.32 -11.22
N GLU A 26 9.33 -6.39 -10.61
CA GLU A 26 10.02 -7.47 -11.33
C GLU A 26 9.07 -8.19 -12.30
N LEU A 27 7.85 -8.50 -11.84
CA LEU A 27 6.85 -9.14 -12.69
C LEU A 27 6.41 -8.22 -13.83
N GLN A 28 6.29 -6.90 -13.60
CA GLN A 28 6.01 -5.92 -14.64
C GLN A 28 7.11 -5.87 -15.70
N LEU A 29 8.38 -5.81 -15.29
CA LEU A 29 9.53 -5.82 -16.21
C LEU A 29 9.51 -7.09 -17.07
N LEU A 30 9.40 -8.26 -16.45
CA LEU A 30 9.33 -9.53 -17.18
C LEU A 30 8.17 -9.56 -18.18
N ASN A 31 7.00 -9.05 -17.77
CA ASN A 31 5.82 -8.98 -18.61
C ASN A 31 5.97 -7.99 -19.78
N GLN A 32 6.70 -6.89 -19.59
CA GLN A 32 7.03 -5.94 -20.64
C GLN A 32 8.00 -6.54 -21.67
N GLU A 33 9.03 -7.27 -21.21
CA GLU A 33 9.96 -7.98 -22.11
C GLU A 33 9.25 -9.03 -22.96
N LEU A 34 8.37 -9.83 -22.35
CA LEU A 34 7.51 -10.79 -23.07
C LEU A 34 6.64 -10.11 -24.12
N LEU A 35 6.01 -8.98 -23.76
CA LEU A 35 5.17 -8.22 -24.67
C LEU A 35 5.97 -7.60 -25.81
N ALA A 36 7.18 -7.10 -25.54
CA ALA A 36 8.09 -6.53 -26.54
C ALA A 36 8.55 -7.60 -27.54
N ALA A 37 8.94 -8.78 -27.05
CA ALA A 37 9.31 -9.93 -27.90
C ALA A 37 8.14 -10.40 -28.78
N LEU A 38 6.92 -10.44 -28.21
CA LEU A 38 5.73 -10.83 -28.96
C LEU A 38 5.39 -9.82 -30.06
N ARG A 39 5.51 -8.51 -29.77
CA ARG A 39 5.20 -7.43 -30.73
C ARG A 39 6.25 -7.26 -31.82
N SER A 40 7.51 -7.60 -31.54
CA SER A 40 8.59 -7.55 -32.54
C SER A 40 8.50 -8.70 -33.55
N GLY A 41 7.63 -9.69 -33.32
CA GLY A 41 7.49 -10.87 -34.16
C GLY A 41 8.67 -11.85 -34.05
N VAL A 42 9.58 -11.62 -33.10
CA VAL A 42 10.70 -12.52 -32.79
C VAL A 42 10.18 -13.68 -31.94
N SER A 43 10.84 -14.84 -31.98
CA SER A 43 10.49 -15.94 -31.07
C SER A 43 10.67 -15.51 -29.61
N LEU A 44 9.73 -15.89 -28.74
CA LEU A 44 9.78 -15.55 -27.31
C LEU A 44 11.09 -16.01 -26.65
N GLU A 45 11.64 -17.15 -27.09
CA GLU A 45 12.96 -17.63 -26.65
C GLU A 45 14.05 -16.59 -26.90
N LEU A 46 14.17 -16.12 -28.15
CA LEU A 46 15.27 -15.25 -28.56
C LEU A 46 15.13 -13.86 -27.95
N GLY A 47 13.89 -13.34 -27.88
CA GLY A 47 13.60 -12.09 -27.18
C GLY A 47 13.95 -12.16 -25.70
N LEU A 48 13.52 -13.21 -24.98
CA LEU A 48 13.83 -13.37 -23.55
C LEU A 48 15.32 -13.57 -23.27
N ARG A 49 16.02 -14.28 -24.16
CA ARG A 49 17.46 -14.51 -24.06
C ARG A 49 18.28 -13.24 -24.27
N ASP A 50 17.79 -12.34 -25.12
CA ASP A 50 18.35 -11.00 -25.29
C ASP A 50 18.06 -10.13 -24.05
N SER A 51 16.79 -10.06 -23.62
CA SER A 51 16.40 -9.33 -22.41
C SER A 51 17.17 -9.79 -21.17
N ALA A 52 17.49 -11.08 -21.05
CA ALA A 52 18.27 -11.62 -19.93
C ALA A 52 19.67 -10.99 -19.81
N GLN A 53 20.27 -10.51 -20.91
CA GLN A 53 21.59 -9.84 -20.90
C GLN A 53 21.51 -8.41 -20.36
N HIS A 54 20.35 -7.76 -20.54
CA HIS A 54 20.11 -6.39 -20.12
C HIS A 54 19.48 -6.28 -18.72
N LEU A 55 18.82 -7.34 -18.25
CA LEU A 55 18.27 -7.44 -16.91
C LEU A 55 19.36 -7.69 -15.87
N SER A 56 19.11 -7.30 -14.62
CA SER A 56 20.04 -7.48 -13.52
C SER A 56 19.55 -8.50 -12.49
N GLY A 57 20.51 -9.16 -11.82
CA GLY A 57 20.26 -10.03 -10.66
C GLY A 57 19.33 -11.20 -10.94
N ARG A 58 18.24 -11.27 -10.17
CA ARG A 58 17.25 -12.36 -10.19
C ARG A 58 16.42 -12.39 -11.48
N LEU A 59 16.12 -11.24 -12.07
CA LEU A 59 15.32 -11.13 -13.29
C LEU A 59 16.03 -11.71 -14.51
N SER A 60 17.33 -11.47 -14.63
CA SER A 60 18.17 -12.04 -15.68
C SER A 60 18.13 -13.58 -15.65
N LEU A 61 18.27 -14.17 -14.46
CA LEU A 61 18.20 -15.63 -14.28
C LEU A 61 16.82 -16.20 -14.62
N LEU A 62 15.74 -15.48 -14.30
CA LEU A 62 14.38 -15.92 -14.62
C LEU A 62 14.07 -15.84 -16.11
N ALA A 63 14.53 -14.78 -16.77
CA ALA A 63 14.41 -14.63 -18.23
C ALA A 63 15.22 -15.70 -18.96
N GLU A 64 16.43 -16.01 -18.47
CA GLU A 64 17.26 -17.10 -18.99
C GLU A 64 16.61 -18.48 -18.79
N GLN A 65 16.07 -18.75 -17.60
CA GLN A 65 15.33 -19.99 -17.33
C GLN A 65 14.10 -20.15 -18.21
N LEU A 66 13.33 -19.07 -18.42
CA LEU A 66 12.19 -19.08 -19.33
C LEU A 66 12.63 -19.32 -20.77
N ALA A 67 13.67 -18.64 -21.24
CA ALA A 67 14.21 -18.84 -22.57
C ALA A 67 14.67 -20.29 -22.77
N GLN A 68 15.37 -20.86 -21.79
CA GLN A 68 15.82 -22.25 -21.83
C GLN A 68 14.65 -23.23 -21.89
N HIS A 69 13.62 -23.04 -21.07
CA HIS A 69 12.44 -23.90 -21.10
C HIS A 69 11.66 -23.80 -22.41
N LEU A 70 11.60 -22.62 -23.02
CA LEU A 70 11.01 -22.46 -24.35
C LEU A 70 11.87 -23.12 -25.44
N ALA A 71 13.20 -23.03 -25.33
CA ALA A 71 14.14 -23.72 -26.22
C ALA A 71 14.02 -25.25 -26.13
N ASP A 72 13.74 -25.77 -24.92
CA ASP A 72 13.46 -27.20 -24.67
C ASP A 72 12.09 -27.65 -25.24
N GLY A 73 11.32 -26.74 -25.86
CA GLY A 73 10.03 -27.02 -26.47
C GLY A 73 8.85 -27.03 -25.50
N LYS A 74 9.03 -26.59 -24.25
CA LYS A 74 7.92 -26.49 -23.29
C LYS A 74 6.98 -25.36 -23.67
N SER A 75 5.70 -25.51 -23.33
CA SER A 75 4.75 -24.41 -23.46
C SER A 75 5.11 -23.25 -22.51
N LEU A 76 4.77 -22.01 -22.87
CA LEU A 76 5.01 -20.84 -22.00
C LEU A 76 4.36 -21.02 -20.61
N THR A 77 3.20 -21.69 -20.55
CA THR A 77 2.53 -22.06 -19.30
C THR A 77 3.35 -23.02 -18.43
N GLU A 78 3.89 -24.08 -19.02
CA GLU A 78 4.76 -25.03 -18.30
C GLU A 78 6.06 -24.36 -17.85
N ALA A 79 6.63 -23.52 -18.71
CA ALA A 79 7.84 -22.76 -18.40
C ALA A 79 7.61 -21.85 -17.18
N LEU A 80 6.50 -21.10 -17.14
CA LEU A 80 6.09 -20.27 -16.01
C LEU A 80 5.78 -21.08 -14.73
N ASP A 81 5.27 -22.31 -14.86
CA ASP A 81 5.02 -23.20 -13.73
C ASP A 81 6.30 -23.78 -13.12
N SER A 82 7.33 -23.99 -13.95
CA SER A 82 8.64 -24.50 -13.53
C SER A 82 9.58 -23.43 -12.94
N LEU A 83 9.25 -22.14 -13.10
CA LEU A 83 10.03 -21.05 -12.54
C LEU A 83 10.12 -21.12 -11.01
N THR A 84 11.29 -20.79 -10.48
CA THR A 84 11.51 -20.57 -9.05
C THR A 84 12.20 -19.23 -8.87
N PRO A 85 11.64 -18.28 -8.12
CA PRO A 85 10.33 -18.30 -7.45
C PRO A 85 9.15 -18.28 -8.45
N LYS A 86 8.06 -18.98 -8.09
CA LYS A 86 6.88 -19.11 -8.95
C LYS A 86 6.13 -17.77 -9.08
N PRO A 87 5.68 -17.40 -10.30
CA PRO A 87 4.80 -16.26 -10.47
C PRO A 87 3.42 -16.51 -9.81
N PRO A 88 2.70 -15.44 -9.42
CA PRO A 88 1.40 -15.54 -8.77
C PRO A 88 0.41 -16.40 -9.57
N GLY A 89 -0.46 -17.15 -8.86
CA GLY A 89 -1.44 -18.04 -9.49
C GLY A 89 -2.38 -17.35 -10.47
N VAL A 90 -2.78 -16.11 -10.17
CA VAL A 90 -3.63 -15.29 -11.07
C VAL A 90 -2.93 -15.00 -12.40
N TYR A 91 -1.64 -14.63 -12.37
CA TYR A 91 -0.85 -14.37 -13.58
C TYR A 91 -0.81 -15.59 -14.50
N ARG A 92 -0.49 -16.77 -13.94
CA ARG A 92 -0.38 -18.02 -14.71
C ARG A 92 -1.70 -18.43 -15.37
N VAL A 93 -2.82 -18.32 -14.64
CA VAL A 93 -4.13 -18.70 -15.21
C VAL A 93 -4.59 -17.73 -16.29
N VAL A 94 -4.37 -16.43 -16.10
CA VAL A 94 -4.72 -15.42 -17.10
C VAL A 94 -3.86 -15.58 -18.37
N VAL A 95 -2.55 -15.82 -18.22
CA VAL A 95 -1.67 -16.13 -19.37
C VAL A 95 -2.10 -17.43 -20.06
N ALA A 96 -2.43 -18.48 -19.32
CA ALA A 96 -2.92 -19.75 -19.89
C ALA A 96 -4.19 -19.57 -20.72
N ALA A 97 -5.15 -18.77 -20.21
CA ALA A 97 -6.37 -18.42 -20.94
C ALA A 97 -6.05 -17.62 -22.22
N GLY A 98 -5.10 -16.69 -22.13
CA GLY A 98 -4.61 -15.91 -23.27
C GLY A 98 -4.01 -16.74 -24.40
N ILE A 99 -3.19 -17.74 -24.06
CA ILE A 99 -2.59 -18.66 -25.04
C ILE A 99 -3.67 -19.50 -25.71
N ARG A 100 -4.60 -20.07 -24.95
CA ARG A 100 -5.72 -20.87 -25.50
C ARG A 100 -6.61 -20.05 -26.44
N GLY A 101 -6.81 -18.77 -26.12
CA GLY A 101 -7.59 -17.85 -26.93
C GLY A 101 -6.84 -17.18 -28.08
N ASN A 102 -5.55 -17.49 -28.27
CA ASN A 102 -4.65 -16.80 -29.21
C ASN A 102 -4.65 -15.26 -29.03
N GLN A 103 -4.77 -14.80 -27.79
CA GLN A 103 -4.87 -13.38 -27.42
C GLN A 103 -3.79 -13.00 -26.40
N LEU A 104 -2.65 -13.70 -26.41
CA LEU A 104 -1.57 -13.48 -25.46
C LEU A 104 -1.14 -12.01 -25.38
N GLU A 105 -1.05 -11.30 -26.51
CA GLU A 105 -0.70 -9.86 -26.51
C GLU A 105 -1.67 -9.04 -25.65
N ALA A 106 -2.97 -9.18 -25.89
CA ALA A 106 -4.00 -8.44 -25.16
C ALA A 106 -3.94 -8.74 -23.66
N VAL A 107 -3.65 -9.99 -23.31
CA VAL A 107 -3.51 -10.45 -21.93
C VAL A 107 -2.32 -9.82 -21.23
N LEU A 108 -1.15 -9.83 -21.86
CA LEU A 108 0.06 -9.21 -21.30
C LEU A 108 -0.13 -7.69 -21.12
N VAL A 109 -0.83 -7.02 -22.04
CA VAL A 109 -1.21 -5.60 -21.91
C VAL A 109 -2.12 -5.38 -20.70
N ARG A 110 -3.18 -6.19 -20.52
CA ARG A 110 -4.09 -6.08 -19.37
C ARG A 110 -3.38 -6.33 -18.04
N LEU A 111 -2.47 -7.30 -17.99
CA LEU A 111 -1.66 -7.59 -16.81
C LEU A 111 -0.73 -6.43 -16.45
N ASN A 112 -0.12 -5.77 -17.44
CA ASN A 112 0.69 -4.57 -17.22
C ASN A 112 -0.14 -3.42 -16.68
N GLU A 113 -1.33 -3.19 -17.24
CA GLU A 113 -2.23 -2.14 -16.77
C GLU A 113 -2.69 -2.40 -15.32
N HIS A 114 -3.08 -3.64 -15.02
CA HIS A 114 -3.44 -4.03 -13.66
C HIS A 114 -2.29 -3.82 -12.66
N ALA A 115 -1.07 -4.22 -13.03
CA ALA A 115 0.09 -4.02 -12.19
C ALA A 115 0.41 -2.51 -12.00
N ARG A 116 0.22 -1.70 -13.05
CA ARG A 116 0.39 -0.25 -13.00
C ARG A 116 -0.59 0.38 -12.01
N VAL A 117 -1.86 -0.02 -12.06
CA VAL A 117 -2.90 0.40 -11.10
C VAL A 117 -2.49 0.08 -9.66
N ILE A 118 -1.99 -1.14 -9.40
CA ILE A 118 -1.53 -1.50 -8.05
C ILE A 118 -0.35 -0.62 -7.61
N SER A 119 0.60 -0.36 -8.50
CA SER A 119 1.78 0.47 -8.20
C SER A 119 1.37 1.90 -7.89
N GLU A 120 0.48 2.50 -8.70
CA GLU A 120 -0.02 3.86 -8.51
C GLU A 120 -0.78 4.00 -7.19
N LEU A 121 -1.65 3.03 -6.86
CA LEU A 121 -2.33 2.99 -5.57
C LEU A 121 -1.34 2.91 -4.41
N LYS A 122 -0.35 2.02 -4.48
CA LYS A 122 0.68 1.86 -3.44
C LYS A 122 1.49 3.13 -3.26
N GLU A 123 1.85 3.79 -4.35
CA GLU A 123 2.60 5.03 -4.34
C GLU A 123 1.78 6.19 -3.78
N SER A 124 0.51 6.31 -4.18
CA SER A 124 -0.43 7.31 -3.67
C SER A 124 -0.62 7.18 -2.16
N LEU A 125 -0.84 5.95 -1.66
CA LEU A 125 -0.90 5.64 -0.23
C LEU A 125 0.41 6.01 0.49
N ARG A 126 1.56 5.66 -0.09
CA ARG A 126 2.88 5.98 0.49
C ARG A 126 3.08 7.49 0.57
N ARG A 127 2.78 8.24 -0.49
CA ARG A 127 2.92 9.70 -0.53
C ARG A 127 2.01 10.37 0.51
N ALA A 128 0.74 9.97 0.58
CA ALA A 128 -0.21 10.47 1.56
C ALA A 128 0.22 10.21 3.01
N ALA A 129 0.98 9.14 3.28
CA ALA A 129 1.46 8.78 4.61
C ALA A 129 2.79 9.45 5.00
N VAL A 130 3.77 9.45 4.09
CA VAL A 130 5.13 9.90 4.36
C VAL A 130 5.17 11.38 4.71
N TYR A 131 4.38 12.20 4.00
CA TYR A 131 4.42 13.64 4.19
C TYR A 131 3.96 14.08 5.61
N PRO A 132 2.77 13.66 6.10
CA PRO A 132 2.37 13.94 7.49
C PRO A 132 3.33 13.42 8.56
N ILE A 133 3.97 12.26 8.34
CA ILE A 133 4.90 11.68 9.30
C ILE A 133 6.15 12.55 9.43
N ILE A 134 6.75 12.98 8.32
CA ILE A 134 7.94 13.86 8.35
C ILE A 134 7.60 15.18 9.05
N LEU A 135 6.47 15.79 8.70
CA LEU A 135 6.03 17.04 9.31
C LEU A 135 5.76 16.88 10.81
N GLY A 136 5.09 15.80 11.21
CA GLY A 136 4.81 15.49 12.61
C GLY A 136 6.10 15.25 13.42
N VAL A 137 7.07 14.53 12.86
CA VAL A 137 8.38 14.32 13.49
C VAL A 137 9.13 15.65 13.64
N MET A 138 9.14 16.49 12.62
CA MET A 138 9.79 17.81 12.69
C MET A 138 9.11 18.73 13.72
N ALA A 139 7.78 18.79 13.73
CA ALA A 139 7.03 19.56 14.72
C ALA A 139 7.28 19.04 16.14
N PHE A 140 7.34 17.71 16.32
CA PHE A 140 7.64 17.09 17.60
C PHE A 140 9.06 17.41 18.10
N LEU A 141 10.06 17.28 17.23
CA LEU A 141 11.45 17.62 17.53
C LEU A 141 11.61 19.11 17.87
N LEU A 142 10.98 19.99 17.10
CA LEU A 142 11.01 21.43 17.36
C LEU A 142 10.32 21.77 18.68
N SER A 143 9.20 21.11 19.01
CA SER A 143 8.52 21.27 20.29
C SER A 143 9.40 20.82 21.45
N CYS A 144 10.05 19.65 21.35
CA CYS A 144 10.98 19.16 22.37
C CYS A 144 12.15 20.13 22.55
N PHE A 145 12.72 20.62 21.45
CA PHE A 145 13.80 21.61 21.46
C PHE A 145 13.36 22.91 22.15
N ALA A 146 12.22 23.48 21.75
CA ALA A 146 11.69 24.70 22.34
C ALA A 146 11.41 24.54 23.84
N THR A 147 10.82 23.42 24.26
CA THR A 147 10.57 23.18 25.68
C THR A 147 11.88 23.03 26.46
N TYR A 148 12.85 22.28 25.95
CA TYR A 148 14.12 22.04 26.65
C TYR A 148 14.98 23.31 26.75
N PHE A 149 15.08 24.11 25.69
CA PHE A 149 15.96 25.29 25.66
C PHE A 149 15.28 26.59 26.12
N CYS A 150 14.00 26.81 25.81
CA CYS A 150 13.36 28.09 26.10
C CYS A 150 12.74 28.17 27.51
N VAL A 151 12.35 27.03 28.10
CA VAL A 151 11.67 27.03 29.41
C VAL A 151 12.61 27.32 30.59
N PRO A 152 13.84 26.78 30.68
CA PRO A 152 14.72 27.06 31.80
C PRO A 152 15.08 28.55 31.96
N PRO A 153 15.47 29.29 30.89
CA PRO A 153 15.70 30.74 30.99
C PRO A 153 14.46 31.51 31.40
N LEU A 154 13.28 31.14 30.86
CA LEU A 154 12.00 31.76 31.24
C LEU A 154 11.68 31.53 32.73
N ARG A 155 11.99 30.34 33.27
CA ARG A 155 11.82 30.02 34.69
C ARG A 155 12.76 30.80 35.58
N SER A 156 14.03 30.92 35.21
CA SER A 156 14.99 31.75 35.96
C SER A 156 14.50 33.20 36.02
N PHE A 157 14.15 33.78 34.87
CA PHE A 157 13.74 35.17 34.77
C PHE A 157 12.51 35.50 35.64
N LEU A 158 11.46 34.66 35.61
CA LEU A 158 10.25 34.90 36.40
C LEU A 158 10.50 34.74 37.91
N ASN A 159 11.37 33.81 38.31
CA ASN A 159 11.77 33.63 39.70
C ASN A 159 12.60 34.83 40.20
N ASP A 160 13.51 35.35 39.37
CA ASP A 160 14.34 36.52 39.71
C ASP A 160 13.48 37.77 39.93
N MET A 161 12.39 37.91 39.17
CA MET A 161 11.41 38.99 39.35
C MET A 161 10.38 38.73 40.46
N LYS A 162 10.41 37.56 41.11
CA LYS A 162 9.45 37.12 42.15
C LYS A 162 7.98 37.17 41.71
N ILE A 163 7.72 36.89 40.44
CA ILE A 163 6.37 36.95 39.86
C ILE A 163 5.74 35.57 39.94
N GLU A 164 4.52 35.50 40.45
CA GLU A 164 3.79 34.24 40.47
C GLU A 164 3.49 33.76 39.04
N PRO A 165 3.77 32.48 38.72
CA PRO A 165 3.53 31.97 37.38
C PRO A 165 2.03 31.90 37.11
N THR A 166 1.63 32.57 36.02
CA THR A 166 0.26 32.51 35.48
C THR A 166 -0.07 31.10 34.99
N LEU A 167 -1.37 30.79 34.86
CA LEU A 167 -1.86 29.47 34.45
C LEU A 167 -1.18 28.91 33.18
N PRO A 168 -0.95 29.71 32.10
CA PRO A 168 -0.23 29.23 30.92
C PRO A 168 1.23 28.86 31.19
N VAL A 169 1.94 29.63 32.04
CA VAL A 169 3.33 29.36 32.42
C VAL A 169 3.43 28.05 33.22
N ARG A 170 2.46 27.78 34.11
CA ARG A 170 2.40 26.51 34.84
C ARG A 170 2.23 25.30 33.92
N ILE A 171 1.45 25.43 32.84
CA ILE A 171 1.29 24.35 31.83
C ILE A 171 2.62 24.10 31.11
N VAL A 172 3.32 25.15 30.69
CA VAL A 172 4.64 25.03 30.04
C VAL A 172 5.67 24.39 30.96
N TYR A 173 5.64 24.71 32.26
CA TYR A 173 6.51 24.09 33.26
C TYR A 173 6.19 22.61 33.45
N ALA A 174 4.91 22.24 33.55
CA ALA A 174 4.51 20.85 33.66
C ALA A 174 4.91 20.03 32.41
N MET A 175 4.84 20.64 31.22
CA MET A 175 5.35 20.04 29.98
C MET A 175 6.87 19.82 30.05
N HIS A 176 7.64 20.82 30.49
CA HIS A 176 9.09 20.68 30.68
C HIS A 176 9.45 19.62 31.72
N ASP A 177 8.79 19.61 32.88
CA ASP A 177 9.11 18.66 33.95
C ASP A 177 8.73 17.23 33.54
N SER A 178 7.75 17.07 32.65
CA SER A 178 7.38 15.79 32.08
C SER A 178 8.29 15.35 30.92
N LEU A 179 9.17 16.19 30.38
CA LEU A 179 9.91 16.00 29.10
C LEU A 179 10.44 14.58 28.90
N ASN A 180 11.07 14.00 29.92
CA ASN A 180 11.62 12.64 29.84
C ASN A 180 10.57 11.56 29.55
N TYR A 181 9.33 11.72 30.02
CA TYR A 181 8.25 10.74 29.83
C TYR A 181 7.61 10.84 28.44
N TRP A 182 7.34 12.04 27.91
CA TRP A 182 6.68 12.19 26.60
C TRP A 182 7.67 12.21 25.44
N ALA A 183 8.90 12.70 25.63
CA ALA A 183 9.95 12.64 24.61
C ALA A 183 10.33 11.21 24.25
N ILE A 184 10.31 10.29 25.22
CA ILE A 184 10.61 8.86 25.01
C ILE A 184 9.32 8.05 24.79
N GLY A 185 8.25 8.37 25.54
CA GLY A 185 7.00 7.62 25.50
C GLY A 185 6.23 7.74 24.19
N ILE A 186 6.24 8.90 23.53
CA ILE A 186 5.52 9.09 22.25
C ILE A 186 6.18 8.28 21.11
N PRO A 187 7.51 8.35 20.89
CA PRO A 187 8.19 7.50 19.91
C PRO A 187 8.05 6.01 20.23
N LEU A 188 8.14 5.62 21.50
CA LEU A 188 7.98 4.23 21.94
C LEU A 188 6.57 3.71 21.65
N LEU A 189 5.54 4.49 21.96
CA LEU A 189 4.14 4.16 21.68
C LEU A 189 3.89 4.05 20.18
N PHE A 190 4.39 5.00 19.39
CA PHE A 190 4.28 4.97 17.93
C PHE A 190 5.00 3.73 17.35
N GLY A 191 6.20 3.43 17.83
CA GLY A 191 6.95 2.23 17.45
C GLY A 191 6.18 0.95 17.79
N LEU A 192 5.58 0.87 18.97
CA LEU A 192 4.76 -0.28 19.38
C LEU A 192 3.52 -0.45 18.50
N ILE A 193 2.84 0.64 18.12
CA ILE A 193 1.69 0.61 17.21
C ILE A 193 2.11 0.15 15.80
N CYS A 194 3.25 0.63 15.30
CA CYS A 194 3.78 0.19 14.01
C CYS A 194 4.15 -1.31 14.04
N ILE A 195 4.78 -1.78 15.12
CA ILE A 195 5.14 -3.20 15.29
C ILE A 195 3.88 -4.06 15.42
N ALA A 196 2.89 -3.64 16.20
CA ALA A 196 1.62 -4.35 16.35
C ALA A 196 0.85 -4.42 15.03
N GLY A 197 0.82 -3.32 14.25
CA GLY A 197 0.20 -3.30 12.93
C GLY A 197 0.94 -4.17 11.90
N ALA A 198 2.27 -4.23 11.96
CA ALA A 198 3.06 -5.10 11.10
C ALA A 198 2.92 -6.59 11.50
N ALA A 199 2.78 -6.88 12.79
CA ALA A 199 2.57 -8.23 13.31
C ALA A 199 1.18 -8.78 12.94
N ASP A 200 0.14 -7.95 13.01
CA ASP A 200 -1.23 -8.32 12.61
C ASP A 200 -1.32 -8.63 11.10
N ASP A 201 -0.66 -7.81 10.26
CA ASP A 201 -0.54 -8.05 8.82
C ASP A 201 0.27 -9.32 8.52
N TRP A 202 1.32 -9.59 9.28
CA TRP A 202 2.14 -10.80 9.10
C TRP A 202 1.37 -12.07 9.47
N LEU A 203 0.53 -12.02 10.50
CA LEU A 203 -0.23 -13.16 11.00
C LEU A 203 -1.49 -13.48 10.16
N GLN A 204 -2.13 -12.46 9.57
CA GLN A 204 -3.42 -12.65 8.89
C GLN A 204 -3.35 -12.81 7.37
N SER A 205 -2.36 -12.23 6.67
CA SER A 205 -2.39 -12.20 5.20
C SER A 205 -1.12 -12.66 4.49
N GLY A 206 0.05 -12.79 5.13
CA GLY A 206 1.29 -13.25 4.46
C GLY A 206 1.71 -12.41 3.25
N HIS A 207 0.97 -11.34 2.93
CA HIS A 207 1.14 -10.47 1.79
C HIS A 207 1.34 -9.07 2.34
N THR A 208 2.54 -8.57 2.05
CA THR A 208 3.20 -7.40 2.62
C THR A 208 2.33 -6.16 2.80
N GLY A 209 2.43 -5.56 3.98
CA GLY A 209 2.16 -4.15 4.20
C GLY A 209 2.73 -3.61 5.52
N ALA A 210 3.90 -2.96 5.49
CA ALA A 210 4.35 -2.10 6.60
C ALA A 210 3.38 -0.91 6.88
N LEU A 211 2.34 -0.75 6.06
CA LEU A 211 1.28 0.25 6.19
C LEU A 211 0.01 -0.29 6.88
N GLY A 212 -0.02 -1.54 7.38
CA GLY A 212 -1.18 -2.08 8.08
C GLY A 212 -1.71 -1.17 9.20
N PHE A 213 -0.80 -0.47 9.89
CA PHE A 213 -1.15 0.45 10.97
C PHE A 213 -1.92 1.70 10.50
N LEU A 214 -1.80 2.11 9.22
CA LEU A 214 -2.54 3.26 8.69
C LEU A 214 -4.05 3.06 8.78
N ARG A 215 -4.54 1.81 8.82
CA ARG A 215 -5.97 1.52 9.00
C ARG A 215 -6.55 2.11 10.28
N TYR A 216 -5.71 2.32 11.31
CA TYR A 216 -6.11 2.84 12.61
C TYR A 216 -6.15 4.37 12.65
N LEU A 217 -5.54 5.07 11.67
CA LEU A 217 -5.64 6.53 11.61
C LEU A 217 -7.01 6.96 11.07
N PRO A 218 -7.67 7.97 11.69
CA PRO A 218 -8.88 8.56 11.16
C PRO A 218 -8.61 9.17 9.77
N GLY A 219 -9.51 8.93 8.82
CA GLY A 219 -9.33 9.31 7.41
C GLY A 219 -8.69 8.21 6.55
N PHE A 220 -7.61 7.58 7.02
CA PHE A 220 -6.93 6.51 6.28
C PHE A 220 -7.75 5.23 6.18
N ARG A 221 -8.64 4.94 7.14
CA ARG A 221 -9.57 3.80 7.04
C ARG A 221 -10.41 3.81 5.75
N ARG A 222 -10.93 4.97 5.35
CA ARG A 222 -11.75 5.11 4.13
C ARG A 222 -10.88 4.98 2.88
N LEU A 223 -9.68 5.56 2.91
CA LEU A 223 -8.70 5.45 1.83
C LEU A 223 -8.32 3.98 1.57
N MET A 224 -7.95 3.25 2.63
CA MET A 224 -7.62 1.83 2.57
C MET A 224 -8.80 1.01 2.04
N HIS A 225 -10.02 1.26 2.55
CA HIS A 225 -11.20 0.54 2.10
C HIS A 225 -11.47 0.73 0.60
N ASN A 226 -11.34 1.96 0.08
CA ASN A 226 -11.50 2.24 -1.35
C ASN A 226 -10.39 1.59 -2.19
N ALA A 227 -9.15 1.58 -1.70
CA ALA A 227 -8.03 0.91 -2.36
C ALA A 227 -8.25 -0.60 -2.47
N GLU A 228 -8.70 -1.24 -1.38
CA GLU A 228 -9.00 -2.67 -1.33
C GLU A 228 -10.20 -3.03 -2.23
N LEU A 229 -11.24 -2.19 -2.29
CA LEU A 229 -12.36 -2.35 -3.22
C LEU A 229 -11.91 -2.24 -4.68
N SER A 230 -11.07 -1.26 -5.00
CA SER A 230 -10.50 -1.09 -6.35
C SER A 230 -9.66 -2.30 -6.76
N ARG A 231 -8.82 -2.80 -5.85
CA ARG A 231 -8.01 -4.01 -6.07
C ARG A 231 -8.88 -5.24 -6.32
N MET A 232 -9.84 -5.50 -5.44
CA MET A 232 -10.78 -6.62 -5.56
C MET A 232 -11.52 -6.57 -6.91
N ALA A 233 -12.08 -5.41 -7.25
CA ALA A 233 -12.83 -5.22 -8.49
C ALA A 233 -11.93 -5.37 -9.71
N SER A 234 -10.72 -4.80 -9.70
CA SER A 234 -9.76 -4.93 -10.81
C SER A 234 -9.34 -6.39 -11.06
N LEU A 235 -9.09 -7.15 -9.99
CA LEU A 235 -8.76 -8.58 -10.10
C LEU A 235 -9.95 -9.41 -10.58
N LEU A 236 -11.16 -9.11 -10.10
CA LEU A 236 -12.36 -9.81 -10.52
C LEU A 236 -12.70 -9.52 -11.98
N ALA A 237 -12.55 -8.26 -12.42
CA ALA A 237 -12.69 -7.86 -13.82
C ALA A 237 -11.69 -8.61 -14.71
N LEU A 238 -10.41 -8.62 -14.34
CA LEU A 238 -9.35 -9.30 -15.10
C LEU A 238 -9.64 -10.80 -15.24
N GLN A 239 -10.00 -11.47 -14.14
CA GLN A 239 -10.26 -12.91 -14.15
C GLN A 239 -11.54 -13.27 -14.93
N THR A 240 -12.60 -12.48 -14.78
CA THR A 240 -13.86 -12.70 -15.51
C THR A 240 -13.75 -12.37 -17.00
N GLU A 241 -12.92 -11.40 -17.39
CA GLU A 241 -12.61 -11.08 -18.80
C GLU A 241 -11.98 -12.28 -19.52
N TYR A 242 -11.11 -13.01 -18.83
CA TYR A 242 -10.42 -14.21 -19.34
C TYR A 242 -11.12 -15.53 -19.01
N GLY A 243 -12.41 -15.47 -18.64
CA GLY A 243 -13.28 -16.65 -18.59
C GLY A 243 -13.12 -17.54 -17.36
N LEU A 244 -12.45 -17.07 -16.30
CA LEU A 244 -12.48 -17.81 -15.03
C LEU A 244 -13.91 -17.83 -14.47
N PRO A 245 -14.37 -18.95 -13.89
CA PRO A 245 -15.65 -19.01 -13.19
C PRO A 245 -15.73 -17.96 -12.08
N LEU A 246 -16.91 -17.37 -11.89
CA LEU A 246 -17.12 -16.34 -10.87
C LEU A 246 -16.76 -16.78 -9.44
N PRO A 247 -17.12 -18.00 -8.98
CA PRO A 247 -16.74 -18.46 -7.64
C PRO A 247 -15.23 -18.52 -7.44
N GLU A 248 -14.49 -19.05 -8.41
CA GLU A 248 -13.03 -19.14 -8.35
C GLU A 248 -12.39 -17.74 -8.37
N SER A 249 -12.91 -16.85 -9.22
CA SER A 249 -12.46 -15.46 -9.32
C SER A 249 -12.68 -14.69 -8.00
N LEU A 250 -13.80 -14.93 -7.32
CA LEU A 250 -14.10 -14.34 -6.02
C LEU A 250 -13.12 -14.79 -4.93
N ARG A 251 -12.85 -16.10 -4.82
CA ARG A 251 -11.88 -16.61 -3.82
C ARG A 251 -10.49 -16.00 -4.03
N ARG A 252 -10.00 -16.00 -5.28
CA ARG A 252 -8.68 -15.46 -5.63
C ARG A 252 -8.59 -13.95 -5.41
N SER A 253 -9.63 -13.20 -5.76
CA SER A 253 -9.69 -11.77 -5.49
C SER A 253 -9.77 -11.48 -3.98
N GLY A 254 -10.44 -12.33 -3.20
CA GLY A 254 -10.50 -12.24 -1.75
C GLY A 254 -9.15 -12.49 -1.07
N ASP A 255 -8.34 -13.42 -1.57
CA ASP A 255 -6.98 -13.67 -1.06
C ASP A 255 -6.01 -12.52 -1.31
N ALA A 256 -6.23 -11.73 -2.36
CA ALA A 256 -5.38 -10.59 -2.70
C ALA A 256 -5.69 -9.30 -1.90
N VAL A 257 -6.78 -9.32 -1.14
CA VAL A 257 -7.30 -8.21 -0.35
C VAL A 257 -6.83 -8.32 1.09
N ASN A 258 -6.38 -7.21 1.69
CA ASN A 258 -5.90 -7.20 3.08
C ASN A 258 -7.01 -6.97 4.11
N SER A 259 -8.19 -6.52 3.69
CA SER A 259 -9.33 -6.29 4.59
C SER A 259 -10.01 -7.61 4.97
N PRO A 260 -10.02 -8.00 6.26
CA PRO A 260 -10.64 -9.26 6.69
C PRO A 260 -12.14 -9.33 6.38
N GLN A 261 -12.83 -8.18 6.47
CA GLN A 261 -14.26 -8.07 6.19
C GLN A 261 -14.56 -8.29 4.70
N LEU A 262 -13.71 -7.75 3.83
CA LEU A 262 -13.87 -7.89 2.39
C LEU A 262 -13.46 -9.30 1.92
N ARG A 263 -12.40 -9.86 2.52
CA ARG A 263 -11.99 -11.26 2.31
C ARG A 263 -13.11 -12.23 2.70
N ALA A 264 -13.64 -12.13 3.92
CA ALA A 264 -14.75 -12.97 4.37
C ALA A 264 -15.96 -12.89 3.43
N PHE A 265 -16.31 -11.67 2.98
CA PHE A 265 -17.37 -11.47 1.99
C PHE A 265 -17.08 -12.20 0.67
N CYS A 266 -15.86 -12.10 0.13
CA CYS A 266 -15.50 -12.79 -1.12
C CYS A 266 -15.59 -14.32 -1.00
N PHE A 267 -15.16 -14.88 0.13
CA PHE A 267 -15.23 -16.33 0.37
C PHE A 267 -16.68 -16.80 0.55
N GLU A 268 -17.48 -16.09 1.34
CA GLU A 268 -18.91 -16.40 1.51
C GLU A 268 -19.66 -16.27 0.18
N ALA A 269 -19.37 -15.22 -0.61
CA ALA A 269 -19.97 -15.01 -1.91
C ALA A 269 -19.60 -16.14 -2.88
N ALA A 270 -18.35 -16.61 -2.87
CA ALA A 270 -17.93 -17.74 -3.68
C ALA A 270 -18.72 -19.02 -3.34
N ASP A 271 -18.82 -19.36 -2.05
CA ASP A 271 -19.54 -20.56 -1.58
C ASP A 271 -21.04 -20.52 -1.94
N ARG A 272 -21.66 -19.34 -1.89
CA ARG A 272 -23.10 -19.15 -2.18
C ARG A 272 -23.39 -19.18 -3.67
N VAL A 273 -22.56 -18.53 -4.49
CA VAL A 273 -22.68 -18.60 -5.96
C VAL A 273 -22.43 -20.02 -6.47
N GLU A 274 -21.51 -20.75 -5.86
CA GLU A 274 -21.25 -22.16 -6.18
C GLU A 274 -22.45 -23.06 -5.86
N ARG A 275 -23.25 -22.70 -4.84
CA ARG A 275 -24.54 -23.33 -4.52
C ARG A 275 -25.71 -22.87 -5.40
N GLY A 276 -25.48 -21.98 -6.36
CA GLY A 276 -26.49 -21.49 -7.30
C GLY A 276 -27.26 -20.25 -6.85
N GLU A 277 -26.87 -19.61 -5.75
CA GLU A 277 -27.48 -18.33 -5.33
C GLU A 277 -27.07 -17.19 -6.25
N SER A 278 -27.98 -16.23 -6.50
CA SER A 278 -27.72 -15.08 -7.38
C SER A 278 -26.72 -14.12 -6.75
N PHE A 279 -25.60 -13.84 -7.44
CA PHE A 279 -24.57 -12.91 -6.97
C PHE A 279 -25.13 -11.50 -6.68
N GLY A 280 -26.10 -11.04 -7.48
CA GLY A 280 -26.77 -9.75 -7.26
C GLY A 280 -27.52 -9.67 -5.93
N GLU A 281 -28.15 -10.76 -5.50
CA GLU A 281 -28.87 -10.85 -4.22
C GLU A 281 -27.91 -10.91 -3.03
N LEU A 282 -26.73 -11.52 -3.19
CA LEU A 282 -25.69 -11.51 -2.15
C LEU A 282 -25.19 -10.10 -1.84
N LEU A 283 -25.13 -9.26 -2.85
CA LEU A 283 -24.63 -7.89 -2.74
C LEU A 283 -25.62 -6.97 -2.02
N THR A 284 -26.94 -7.16 -2.17
CA THR A 284 -27.93 -6.32 -1.49
C THR A 284 -27.81 -6.44 0.03
N HIS A 285 -27.56 -7.64 0.55
CA HIS A 285 -27.41 -7.91 1.98
C HIS A 285 -26.02 -7.56 2.56
N SER A 286 -25.00 -7.37 1.73
CA SER A 286 -23.65 -7.04 2.20
C SER A 286 -23.55 -5.61 2.74
N ARG A 287 -23.01 -5.43 3.95
CA ARG A 287 -22.68 -4.08 4.49
C ARG A 287 -21.28 -3.60 4.09
N VAL A 288 -20.45 -4.50 3.55
CA VAL A 288 -19.05 -4.22 3.24
C VAL A 288 -18.90 -3.55 1.88
N VAL A 289 -19.79 -3.88 0.94
CA VAL A 289 -19.76 -3.34 -0.42
C VAL A 289 -20.61 -2.06 -0.51
N PRO A 290 -20.09 -0.92 -0.98
CA PRO A 290 -20.88 0.31 -1.04
C PRO A 290 -21.94 0.29 -2.16
N PRO A 291 -22.98 1.15 -2.09
CA PRO A 291 -24.13 1.09 -2.99
C PRO A 291 -23.81 1.13 -4.48
N PHE A 292 -22.83 1.96 -4.88
CA PHE A 292 -22.41 2.07 -6.28
C PHE A 292 -21.81 0.76 -6.81
N MET A 293 -20.90 0.14 -6.04
CA MET A 293 -20.32 -1.17 -6.39
C MET A 293 -21.40 -2.25 -6.46
N LYS A 294 -22.37 -2.25 -5.54
CA LYS A 294 -23.50 -3.20 -5.59
C LYS A 294 -24.28 -3.10 -6.89
N TRP A 295 -24.62 -1.87 -7.29
CA TRP A 295 -25.36 -1.62 -8.52
C TRP A 295 -24.59 -2.06 -9.76
N MET A 296 -23.29 -1.74 -9.82
CA MET A 296 -22.43 -2.18 -10.94
C MET A 296 -22.37 -3.70 -11.07
N LEU A 297 -22.30 -4.42 -9.95
CA LEU A 297 -22.15 -5.87 -9.92
C LEU A 297 -23.48 -6.63 -10.05
N SER A 298 -24.63 -6.02 -9.76
CA SER A 298 -25.94 -6.69 -9.80
C SER A 298 -26.65 -6.60 -11.15
N VAL A 299 -26.33 -5.59 -11.95
CA VAL A 299 -26.94 -5.32 -13.27
C VAL A 299 -26.57 -6.34 -14.36
N PRO A 300 -25.34 -6.86 -14.47
CA PRO A 300 -24.95 -7.62 -15.66
C PRO A 300 -25.46 -9.06 -15.65
N SER A 301 -26.16 -9.44 -16.72
CA SER A 301 -26.70 -10.78 -16.94
C SER A 301 -25.71 -11.75 -17.62
N SER A 302 -24.56 -11.26 -18.08
CA SER A 302 -23.54 -12.07 -18.78
C SER A 302 -22.16 -11.90 -18.16
N GLN A 303 -21.31 -12.91 -18.32
CA GLN A 303 -19.93 -12.91 -17.78
C GLN A 303 -19.09 -11.76 -18.34
N ARG A 304 -19.24 -11.41 -19.63
CA ARG A 304 -18.57 -10.24 -20.23
C ARG A 304 -19.12 -8.91 -19.69
N GLY A 305 -20.43 -8.82 -19.44
CA GLY A 305 -21.03 -7.66 -18.79
C GLY A 305 -20.54 -7.47 -17.35
N LEU A 306 -20.36 -8.57 -16.61
CA LEU A 306 -19.76 -8.57 -15.27
C LEU A 306 -18.32 -8.07 -15.32
N ALA A 307 -17.50 -8.55 -16.26
CA ALA A 307 -16.12 -8.08 -16.42
C ALA A 307 -16.05 -6.56 -16.68
N PHE A 308 -16.88 -6.06 -17.60
CA PHE A 308 -16.92 -4.63 -17.96
C PHE A 308 -17.38 -3.73 -16.80
N SER A 309 -18.50 -4.07 -16.17
CA SER A 309 -19.06 -3.30 -15.04
C SER A 309 -18.12 -3.30 -13.83
N THR A 310 -17.49 -4.44 -13.54
CA THR A 310 -16.52 -4.53 -12.45
C THR A 310 -15.27 -3.71 -12.75
N ALA A 311 -14.80 -3.69 -14.01
CA ALA A 311 -13.67 -2.85 -14.43
C ALA A 311 -13.98 -1.36 -14.22
N GLN A 312 -15.17 -0.91 -14.62
CA GLN A 312 -15.60 0.48 -14.41
C GLN A 312 -15.75 0.82 -12.92
N ALA A 313 -16.26 -0.11 -12.10
CA ALA A 313 -16.29 0.08 -10.66
C ALA A 313 -14.86 0.19 -10.08
N ALA A 314 -13.94 -0.68 -10.49
CA ALA A 314 -12.54 -0.66 -10.06
C ALA A 314 -11.89 0.71 -10.33
N GLU A 315 -12.17 1.27 -11.50
CA GLU A 315 -11.68 2.58 -11.92
C GLU A 315 -12.22 3.73 -11.08
N VAL A 316 -13.54 3.76 -10.82
CA VAL A 316 -14.16 4.79 -9.96
C VAL A 316 -13.58 4.74 -8.54
N TYR A 317 -13.35 3.55 -7.98
CA TYR A 317 -12.72 3.44 -6.65
C TYR A 317 -11.23 3.75 -6.66
N ARG A 318 -10.53 3.50 -7.77
CA ARG A 318 -9.13 3.92 -7.98
C ARG A 318 -9.03 5.44 -7.93
N GLU A 319 -9.82 6.13 -8.73
CA GLU A 319 -9.87 7.59 -8.79
C GLU A 319 -10.25 8.19 -7.43
N ARG A 320 -11.27 7.65 -6.76
CA ARG A 320 -11.64 8.07 -5.38
C ARG A 320 -10.49 7.90 -4.40
N THR A 321 -9.71 6.83 -4.53
CA THR A 321 -8.55 6.59 -3.66
C THR A 321 -7.47 7.63 -3.91
N ILE A 322 -7.14 7.90 -5.17
CA ILE A 322 -6.14 8.91 -5.55
C ILE A 322 -6.56 10.31 -5.06
N LEU A 323 -7.81 10.71 -5.32
CA LEU A 323 -8.33 12.01 -4.87
C LEU A 323 -8.35 12.14 -3.35
N GLN A 324 -8.68 11.08 -2.61
CA GLN A 324 -8.62 11.09 -1.15
C GLN A 324 -7.18 11.17 -0.63
N ALA A 325 -6.24 10.47 -1.27
CA ALA A 325 -4.83 10.55 -0.93
C ALA A 325 -4.29 11.96 -1.15
N GLU A 326 -4.60 12.59 -2.29
CA GLU A 326 -4.24 13.99 -2.57
C GLU A 326 -4.87 14.96 -1.56
N TRP A 327 -6.14 14.74 -1.19
CA TRP A 327 -6.80 15.55 -0.18
C TRP A 327 -6.12 15.43 1.18
N ILE A 328 -5.73 14.21 1.60
CA ILE A 328 -4.96 13.95 2.82
C ILE A 328 -3.60 14.64 2.75
N GLU A 329 -2.89 14.50 1.63
CA GLU A 329 -1.58 15.12 1.40
C GLU A 329 -1.63 16.64 1.54
N ARG A 330 -2.68 17.29 1.03
CA ARG A 330 -2.82 18.76 1.06
C ARG A 330 -3.41 19.29 2.37
N MET A 331 -4.40 18.61 2.95
CA MET A 331 -5.15 19.14 4.11
C MET A 331 -4.53 18.78 5.45
N VAL A 332 -3.95 17.59 5.61
CA VAL A 332 -3.34 17.19 6.88
C VAL A 332 -2.24 18.17 7.33
N PRO A 333 -1.33 18.64 6.46
CA PRO A 333 -0.31 19.62 6.86
C PRO A 333 -0.90 20.94 7.32
N VAL A 334 -1.95 21.43 6.65
CA VAL A 334 -2.64 22.67 7.02
C VAL A 334 -3.31 22.51 8.37
N ILE A 335 -4.02 21.41 8.60
CA ILE A 335 -4.68 21.12 9.88
C ILE A 335 -3.65 20.92 11.00
N MET A 336 -2.53 20.24 10.74
CA MET A 336 -1.46 20.06 11.72
C MET A 336 -0.76 21.38 12.05
N THR A 337 -0.46 22.21 11.05
CA THR A 337 0.20 23.51 11.26
C THR A 337 -0.75 24.49 11.96
N LEU A 338 -2.00 24.56 11.51
CA LEU A 338 -3.01 25.43 12.12
C LEU A 338 -3.38 24.93 13.52
N GLY A 339 -3.56 23.64 13.73
CA GLY A 339 -3.93 23.09 15.04
C GLY A 339 -2.76 23.05 16.00
N PHE A 340 -1.76 22.24 15.67
CA PHE A 340 -0.60 21.98 16.54
C PHE A 340 0.33 23.19 16.62
N GLY A 341 0.61 23.83 15.48
CA GLY A 341 1.47 25.00 15.42
C GLY A 341 0.87 26.20 16.17
N THR A 342 -0.40 26.54 15.95
CA THR A 342 -1.02 27.65 16.70
C THR A 342 -1.24 27.32 18.17
N LEU A 343 -1.55 26.07 18.52
CA LEU A 343 -1.74 25.69 19.92
C LEU A 343 -0.41 25.77 20.68
N VAL A 344 0.67 25.20 20.15
CA VAL A 344 1.99 25.23 20.81
C VAL A 344 2.57 26.64 20.81
N VAL A 345 2.69 27.28 19.65
CA VAL A 345 3.27 28.63 19.54
C VAL A 345 2.39 29.66 20.24
N GLY A 346 1.06 29.56 20.09
CA GLY A 346 0.11 30.44 20.77
C GLY A 346 0.16 30.28 22.28
N LEU A 347 0.28 29.06 22.81
CA LEU A 347 0.44 28.84 24.25
C LEU A 347 1.77 29.40 24.77
N PHE A 348 2.87 29.25 24.03
CA PHE A 348 4.15 29.88 24.37
C PHE A 348 4.07 31.41 24.34
N CYS A 349 3.49 31.98 23.27
CA CYS A 349 3.33 33.41 23.13
C CYS A 349 2.42 33.97 24.24
N TRP A 350 1.35 33.26 24.57
CA TRP A 350 0.45 33.63 25.65
C TRP A 350 1.10 33.52 27.02
N ALA A 351 1.95 32.52 27.26
CA ALA A 351 2.73 32.42 28.49
C ALA A 351 3.69 33.60 28.67
N VAL A 352 4.41 33.99 27.60
CA VAL A 352 5.32 35.14 27.63
C VAL A 352 4.55 36.44 27.77
N MET A 353 3.56 36.69 26.92
CA MET A 353 2.77 37.94 26.96
C MET A 353 1.95 38.06 28.23
N GLY A 354 1.36 36.97 28.71
CA GLY A 354 0.65 36.93 29.99
C GLY A 354 1.57 37.34 31.15
N SER A 355 2.82 36.88 31.14
CA SER A 355 3.81 37.28 32.14
C SER A 355 4.19 38.77 32.05
N LEU A 356 4.33 39.32 30.83
CA LEU A 356 4.59 40.74 30.62
C LEU A 356 3.42 41.63 31.06
N VAL A 357 2.17 41.21 30.82
CA VAL A 357 0.98 41.94 31.27
C VAL A 357 0.89 41.95 32.80
N THR A 358 1.24 40.84 33.47
CA THR A 358 1.30 40.83 34.94
C THR A 358 2.39 41.73 35.49
N ILE A 359 3.55 41.83 34.82
CA ILE A 359 4.60 42.80 35.17
C ILE A 359 4.04 44.22 35.04
N TRP A 360 3.44 44.54 33.90
CA TRP A 360 2.92 45.87 33.60
C TRP A 360 1.83 46.33 34.58
N ASN A 361 0.88 45.44 34.89
CA ASN A 361 -0.17 45.74 35.86
C ASN A 361 0.37 45.82 37.29
N GLY A 362 1.39 45.03 37.63
CA GLY A 362 2.07 45.10 38.92
C GLY A 362 2.92 46.37 39.09
N THR A 363 3.40 46.98 38.01
CA THR A 363 4.10 48.28 38.05
C THR A 363 3.17 49.50 38.10
N LEU A 364 1.86 49.32 37.87
CA LEU A 364 0.84 50.38 37.93
C LEU A 364 0.04 50.40 39.25
N ALA A 365 0.32 49.46 40.16
CA ALA A 365 -0.19 49.44 41.53
C ALA A 365 0.94 49.81 42.51
#